data_AF-A0A397T3M8-F1
#
_entry.id   AF-A0A397T3M8-F1
#
_cell.length_a   1.000
_cell.length_b   1.000
_cell.length_c   1.000
_cell.angle_alpha   90.00
_cell.angle_beta   90.00
_cell.angle_gamma   90.00
#
_symmetry.space_group_name_H-M   'P 1'
#
loop_
_entity.id
_entity.type
_entity.pdbx_description
1 polymer ?
#
loop_
_entity_poly.entity_id
_entity_poly.type
_entity_poly.pdbx_seq_one_letter_code
_entity_poly.pdbx_strand_id
1 'polypeptide(L)'
;MELPKYSGTIHPEWLKQVKIFCYVKQITNEEEILKICKLMIDSAITISNEINSFDELIKALKTHISFDIFIDSCKRKLQAMKYIPEKNENYIVTFLVKFCSLCNYAEINNPEEIKILLVNSYSNDFFKAEFMKRIDNINSKGQTLDINGIVKLFNNVVLDELKIIKYDSLIALKHVTSGRYLSRGDINYQTGSQRKVVFAGEKFYNSSSIWYLTKVKSDHLNKQNMVFYNDKFYLKHKESNELFGISGKYKSPKSGQSEAFCNSEIYVNSACEFVNLNNNNALYVKSKDIVNLKEKQIYGNKYLFLRSHNITFTINDENFQEIIGHSDRIGGNDEWCIELVD
;
A
#
# COMPACT_ATOMS: atom_id res chain seq x y z
N MET A 1 -22.41 -12.08 33.41
CA MET A 1 -20.96 -11.94 33.23
C MET A 1 -20.31 -12.86 34.24
N GLU A 2 -19.51 -13.83 33.79
CA GLU A 2 -18.71 -14.65 34.71
C GLU A 2 -17.47 -13.87 35.13
N LEU A 3 -17.07 -14.03 36.40
CA LEU A 3 -15.88 -13.36 36.92
C LEU A 3 -14.64 -14.09 36.40
N PRO A 4 -13.74 -13.43 35.65
CA PRO A 4 -12.57 -14.10 35.09
C PRO A 4 -11.63 -14.56 36.21
N LYS A 5 -11.05 -15.75 36.08
CA LYS A 5 -10.04 -16.29 37.00
C LYS A 5 -8.63 -15.91 36.54
N TYR A 6 -7.72 -15.62 37.47
CA TYR A 6 -6.29 -15.45 37.16
C TYR A 6 -5.57 -16.79 37.16
N SER A 7 -5.27 -17.32 35.97
CA SER A 7 -4.56 -18.59 35.77
C SER A 7 -3.09 -18.42 35.39
N GLY A 8 -2.54 -17.21 35.50
CA GLY A 8 -1.19 -16.90 35.04
C GLY A 8 -1.01 -16.94 33.52
N THR A 9 -2.10 -17.06 32.74
CA THR A 9 -2.10 -17.01 31.26
C THR A 9 -2.56 -15.65 30.73
N ILE A 10 -2.81 -14.70 31.62
CA ILE A 10 -3.27 -13.34 31.33
C ILE A 10 -2.45 -12.33 32.15
N HIS A 11 -2.38 -11.08 31.69
CA HIS A 11 -1.66 -10.02 32.38
C HIS A 11 -2.35 -9.65 33.72
N PRO A 12 -1.61 -9.33 34.81
CA PRO A 12 -2.18 -8.94 36.11
C PRO A 12 -3.15 -7.74 36.08
N GLU A 13 -3.16 -6.96 35.00
CA GLU A 13 -4.23 -5.98 34.74
C GLU A 13 -5.64 -6.58 34.64
N TRP A 14 -5.76 -7.92 34.58
CA TRP A 14 -6.98 -8.68 34.88
C TRP A 14 -7.77 -8.12 36.07
N LEU A 15 -7.07 -7.63 37.09
CA LEU A 15 -7.66 -7.00 38.27
C LEU A 15 -8.63 -5.86 37.94
N LYS A 16 -8.39 -5.10 36.85
CA LYS A 16 -9.31 -4.06 36.37
C LYS A 16 -10.67 -4.66 35.97
N GLN A 17 -10.69 -5.84 35.36
CA GLN A 17 -11.92 -6.53 34.98
C GLN A 17 -12.70 -7.00 36.21
N VAL A 18 -12.00 -7.51 37.23
CA VAL A 18 -12.60 -7.89 38.52
C VAL A 18 -13.20 -6.68 39.22
N LYS A 19 -12.48 -5.55 39.26
CA LYS A 19 -12.99 -4.28 39.82
C LYS A 19 -14.28 -3.82 39.12
N ILE A 20 -14.29 -3.80 37.78
CA ILE A 20 -15.48 -3.45 37.00
C ILE A 20 -16.66 -4.37 37.35
N PHE A 21 -16.41 -5.68 37.42
CA PHE A 21 -17.44 -6.64 37.83
C PHE A 21 -18.00 -6.34 39.22
N CYS A 22 -17.13 -6.08 40.20
CA CYS A 22 -17.53 -5.74 41.56
C CYS A 22 -18.37 -4.46 41.61
N TYR A 23 -17.96 -3.40 40.90
CA TYR A 23 -18.72 -2.15 40.82
C TYR A 23 -20.10 -2.34 40.15
N VAL A 24 -20.20 -3.15 39.10
CA VAL A 24 -21.50 -3.51 38.50
C VAL A 24 -22.40 -4.26 39.49
N LYS A 25 -21.80 -4.98 40.45
CA LYS A 25 -22.49 -5.66 41.55
C LYS A 25 -22.67 -4.79 42.80
N GLN A 26 -22.37 -3.49 42.72
CA GLN A 26 -22.45 -2.54 43.83
C GLN A 26 -21.53 -2.88 45.02
N ILE A 27 -20.48 -3.68 44.78
CA ILE A 27 -19.43 -3.95 45.75
C ILE A 27 -18.39 -2.84 45.57
N THR A 28 -18.37 -1.89 46.51
CA THR A 28 -17.49 -0.72 46.48
C THR A 28 -16.40 -0.73 47.55
N ASN A 29 -16.48 -1.66 48.52
CA ASN A 29 -15.48 -1.80 49.58
C ASN A 29 -14.19 -2.42 49.01
N GLU A 30 -13.08 -1.70 49.07
CA GLU A 30 -11.81 -2.17 48.48
C GLU A 30 -11.25 -3.43 49.14
N GLU A 31 -11.41 -3.62 50.45
CA GLU A 31 -10.97 -4.84 51.14
C GLU A 31 -11.77 -6.06 50.69
N GLU A 32 -13.08 -5.89 50.47
CA GLU A 32 -13.95 -6.94 49.95
C GLU A 32 -13.56 -7.32 48.51
N ILE A 33 -13.31 -6.32 47.66
CA ILE A 33 -12.84 -6.53 46.29
C ILE A 33 -11.47 -7.24 46.30
N LEU A 34 -10.57 -6.87 47.21
CA LEU A 34 -9.27 -7.53 47.34
C LEU A 34 -9.41 -9.00 47.76
N LYS A 35 -10.32 -9.32 48.69
CA LYS A 35 -10.64 -10.71 49.07
C LYS A 35 -11.17 -11.50 47.87
N ILE A 36 -12.07 -10.91 47.08
CA ILE A 36 -12.57 -11.52 45.84
C ILE A 36 -11.42 -11.78 44.86
N CYS A 37 -10.54 -10.80 44.64
CA CYS A 37 -9.36 -11.00 43.78
C CYS A 37 -8.50 -12.18 44.24
N LYS A 38 -8.22 -12.32 45.55
CA LYS A 38 -7.45 -13.45 46.09
C LYS A 38 -8.13 -14.80 45.83
N LEU A 39 -9.45 -14.89 45.99
CA LEU A 39 -10.23 -16.11 45.74
C LEU A 39 -10.27 -16.49 44.25
N MET A 40 -10.10 -15.52 43.36
CA MET A 40 -10.15 -15.74 41.91
C MET A 40 -8.78 -16.07 41.30
N ILE A 41 -7.76 -16.32 42.12
CA ILE A 41 -6.45 -16.78 41.66
C ILE A 41 -6.45 -18.30 41.58
N ASP A 42 -5.84 -18.85 40.54
CA ASP A 42 -5.70 -20.29 40.42
C ASP A 42 -4.91 -20.87 41.58
N SER A 43 -5.39 -21.98 42.14
CA SER A 43 -4.78 -22.67 43.27
C SER A 43 -3.34 -23.11 42.98
N ALA A 44 -2.97 -23.27 41.70
CA ALA A 44 -1.58 -23.54 41.31
C ALA A 44 -0.63 -22.34 41.49
N ILE A 45 -1.14 -21.13 41.74
CA ILE A 45 -0.37 -19.90 41.90
C ILE A 45 -0.33 -19.54 43.38
N THR A 46 0.78 -19.87 44.04
CA THR A 46 0.97 -19.61 45.47
C THR A 46 1.50 -18.20 45.69
N ILE A 47 0.73 -17.37 46.38
CA ILE A 47 1.12 -16.02 46.81
C ILE A 47 1.00 -15.86 48.33
N SER A 48 1.73 -14.90 48.90
CA SER A 48 1.64 -14.62 50.35
C SER A 48 0.22 -14.23 50.75
N ASN A 49 -0.19 -14.67 51.94
CA ASN A 49 -1.48 -14.27 52.51
C ASN A 49 -1.50 -12.80 52.97
N GLU A 50 -0.33 -12.22 53.27
CA GLU A 50 -0.12 -10.86 53.79
C GLU A 50 -0.16 -9.77 52.70
N ILE A 51 -1.13 -9.84 51.79
CA ILE A 51 -1.34 -8.82 50.76
C ILE A 51 -2.51 -7.93 51.18
N ASN A 52 -2.25 -6.65 51.42
CA ASN A 52 -3.20 -5.69 51.96
C ASN A 52 -3.62 -4.62 50.95
N SER A 53 -2.97 -4.56 49.77
CA SER A 53 -3.33 -3.64 48.70
C SER A 53 -3.37 -4.31 47.32
N PHE A 54 -4.01 -3.65 46.36
CA PHE A 54 -4.01 -4.10 44.96
C PHE A 54 -2.62 -4.05 44.33
N ASP A 55 -1.79 -3.08 44.71
CA ASP A 55 -0.42 -2.96 44.18
C ASP A 55 0.48 -4.07 44.70
N GLU A 56 0.35 -4.42 45.99
CA GLU A 56 1.02 -5.60 46.56
C GLU A 56 0.57 -6.88 45.86
N LEU A 57 -0.73 -7.01 45.53
CA LEU A 57 -1.24 -8.16 44.80
C LEU A 57 -0.63 -8.25 43.40
N ILE A 58 -0.64 -7.15 42.64
CA ILE A 58 -0.04 -7.11 41.31
C ILE A 58 1.45 -7.45 41.40
N LYS A 59 2.18 -6.87 42.36
CA LYS A 59 3.60 -7.17 42.57
C LYS A 59 3.82 -8.65 42.84
N ALA A 60 3.05 -9.25 43.76
CA ALA A 60 3.11 -10.67 44.08
C ALA A 60 2.86 -11.56 42.85
N LEU A 61 1.83 -11.23 42.06
CA LEU A 61 1.48 -11.94 40.83
C LEU A 61 2.58 -11.83 39.77
N LYS A 62 3.22 -10.65 39.64
CA LYS A 62 4.35 -10.45 38.72
C LYS A 62 5.63 -11.15 39.15
N THR A 63 5.87 -11.32 40.46
CA THR A 63 7.02 -12.09 40.96
C THR A 63 6.86 -13.61 40.85
N HIS A 64 5.66 -14.11 40.56
CA HIS A 64 5.43 -15.54 40.42
C HIS A 64 5.87 -16.05 39.03
N ILE A 65 6.48 -17.24 38.98
CA ILE A 65 7.03 -17.86 37.75
C ILE A 65 6.03 -17.95 36.58
N SER A 66 4.73 -18.07 36.87
CA SER A 66 3.69 -18.10 35.82
C SER A 66 3.65 -16.81 35.00
N PHE A 67 3.99 -15.66 35.61
CA PHE A 67 4.03 -14.38 34.90
C PHE A 67 5.19 -14.32 33.92
N ASP A 68 6.38 -14.81 34.31
CA ASP A 68 7.53 -14.94 33.40
C ASP A 68 7.19 -15.84 32.21
N ILE A 69 6.56 -16.99 32.46
CA ILE A 69 6.09 -17.91 31.40
C ILE A 69 5.09 -17.22 30.45
N PHE A 70 4.19 -16.39 31.00
CA PHE A 70 3.24 -15.61 30.21
C PHE A 70 3.92 -14.54 29.36
N ILE A 71 4.87 -13.79 29.91
CA ILE A 71 5.70 -12.83 29.18
C ILE A 71 6.42 -13.53 28.02
N ASP A 72 7.05 -14.68 28.28
CA ASP A 72 7.76 -15.45 27.25
C ASP A 72 6.82 -16.00 26.18
N SER A 73 5.58 -16.35 26.54
CA SER A 73 4.54 -16.70 25.58
C SER A 73 4.20 -15.52 24.67
N CYS A 74 4.07 -14.31 25.23
CA CYS A 74 3.80 -13.10 24.47
C CYS A 74 4.97 -12.74 23.53
N LYS A 75 6.22 -12.83 24.00
CA LYS A 75 7.42 -12.63 23.17
C LYS A 75 7.49 -13.62 22.01
N ARG A 76 7.24 -14.91 22.25
CA ARG A 76 7.18 -15.94 21.19
C ARG A 76 6.07 -15.64 20.16
N LYS A 77 4.90 -15.19 20.61
CA LYS A 77 3.81 -14.75 19.71
C LYS A 77 4.23 -13.55 18.86
N LEU A 78 4.91 -12.56 19.43
CA LEU A 78 5.44 -11.40 18.70
C LEU A 78 6.46 -11.82 17.64
N GLN A 79 7.41 -12.70 17.98
CA GLN A 79 8.41 -13.20 17.03
C GLN A 79 7.79 -14.00 15.88
N ALA A 80 6.70 -14.73 16.13
CA ALA A 80 5.97 -15.49 15.14
C ALA A 80 4.97 -14.64 14.33
N MET A 81 4.63 -13.42 14.77
CA MET A 81 3.69 -12.56 14.06
C MET A 81 4.24 -12.16 12.69
N LYS A 82 3.38 -12.31 11.67
CA LYS A 82 3.67 -11.88 10.31
C LYS A 82 2.58 -10.96 9.80
N TYR A 83 2.98 -9.83 9.24
CA TYR A 83 2.11 -8.97 8.48
C TYR A 83 2.08 -9.44 7.01
N ILE A 84 0.87 -9.48 6.44
CA ILE A 84 0.58 -9.94 5.09
C ILE A 84 -0.24 -8.82 4.43
N PRO A 85 0.33 -8.03 3.51
CA PRO A 85 -0.33 -6.86 2.92
C PRO A 85 -1.61 -7.19 2.14
N GLU A 86 -1.69 -8.39 1.58
CA GLU A 86 -2.76 -8.81 0.65
C GLU A 86 -4.08 -9.17 1.35
N LYS A 87 -4.15 -9.08 2.69
CA LYS A 87 -5.39 -9.27 3.45
C LYS A 87 -6.03 -7.90 3.69
N ASN A 88 -7.31 -7.75 3.33
CA ASN A 88 -8.21 -6.57 3.42
C ASN A 88 -7.80 -5.43 4.38
N GLU A 89 -8.17 -4.19 4.09
CA GLU A 89 -7.82 -2.95 4.84
C GLU A 89 -7.94 -3.03 6.38
N ASN A 90 -8.91 -3.76 6.95
CA ASN A 90 -9.02 -3.96 8.41
C ASN A 90 -7.88 -4.81 9.02
N TYR A 91 -7.07 -5.44 8.19
CA TYR A 91 -6.01 -6.35 8.61
C TYR A 91 -4.84 -5.61 9.25
N ILE A 92 -4.43 -4.44 8.74
CA ILE A 92 -3.33 -3.66 9.35
C ILE A 92 -3.72 -3.15 10.74
N VAL A 93 -4.96 -2.68 10.90
CA VAL A 93 -5.48 -2.24 12.20
C VAL A 93 -5.48 -3.41 13.19
N THR A 94 -6.04 -4.55 12.79
CA THR A 94 -6.09 -5.76 13.62
C THR A 94 -4.69 -6.24 13.99
N PHE A 95 -3.75 -6.20 13.04
CA PHE A 95 -2.35 -6.55 13.25
C PHE A 95 -1.69 -5.64 14.27
N LEU A 96 -1.75 -4.31 14.09
CA LEU A 96 -1.09 -3.34 14.96
C LEU A 96 -1.69 -3.31 16.36
N VAL A 97 -3.02 -3.40 16.49
CA VAL A 97 -3.68 -3.47 17.81
C VAL A 97 -3.24 -4.72 18.57
N LYS A 98 -3.21 -5.87 17.90
CA LYS A 98 -2.75 -7.12 18.51
C LYS A 98 -1.26 -7.05 18.86
N PHE A 99 -0.44 -6.48 17.99
CA PHE A 99 0.98 -6.27 18.20
C PHE A 99 1.22 -5.42 19.45
N CYS A 100 0.61 -4.23 19.53
CA CYS A 100 0.74 -3.33 20.69
C CYS A 100 0.25 -3.99 21.99
N SER A 101 -0.84 -4.75 21.93
CA SER A 101 -1.35 -5.49 23.11
C SER A 101 -0.32 -6.52 23.60
N LEU A 102 0.29 -7.27 22.69
CA LEU A 102 1.32 -8.24 23.05
C LEU A 102 2.60 -7.57 23.57
N CYS A 103 3.00 -6.42 23.02
CA CYS A 103 4.13 -5.63 23.56
C CYS A 103 3.85 -5.18 24.99
N ASN A 104 2.65 -4.68 25.26
CA ASN A 104 2.24 -4.29 26.62
C ASN A 104 2.24 -5.49 27.58
N TYR A 105 1.69 -6.63 27.15
CA TYR A 105 1.67 -7.85 27.97
C TYR A 105 3.05 -8.46 28.23
N ALA A 106 3.99 -8.27 27.30
CA ALA A 106 5.37 -8.71 27.42
C ALA A 106 6.28 -7.69 28.14
N GLU A 107 5.71 -6.57 28.62
CA GLU A 107 6.43 -5.45 29.22
C GLU A 107 7.55 -4.86 28.33
N ILE A 108 7.35 -4.89 27.02
CA ILE A 108 8.30 -4.34 26.05
C ILE A 108 8.06 -2.83 25.93
N ASN A 109 8.95 -2.05 26.55
CA ASN A 109 8.90 -0.59 26.58
C ASN A 109 10.08 0.08 25.84
N ASN A 110 11.02 -0.71 25.30
CA ASN A 110 12.15 -0.19 24.54
C ASN A 110 11.75 0.10 23.08
N PRO A 111 11.81 1.36 22.60
CA PRO A 111 11.47 1.71 21.22
C PRO A 111 12.30 0.94 20.18
N GLU A 112 13.58 0.66 20.48
CA GLU A 112 14.48 -0.06 19.57
C GLU A 112 14.06 -1.53 19.38
N GLU A 113 13.62 -2.17 20.46
CA GLU A 113 13.10 -3.54 20.41
C GLU A 113 11.80 -3.61 19.60
N ILE A 114 10.89 -2.66 19.80
CA ILE A 114 9.64 -2.57 19.05
C ILE A 114 9.90 -2.36 17.55
N LYS A 115 10.87 -1.51 17.21
CA LYS A 115 11.30 -1.30 15.82
C LYS A 115 11.76 -2.61 15.18
N ILE A 116 12.63 -3.37 15.85
CA ILE A 116 13.14 -4.65 15.35
C ILE A 116 12.00 -5.67 15.17
N LEU A 117 11.09 -5.76 16.14
CA LEU A 117 9.94 -6.67 16.07
C LEU A 117 9.01 -6.34 14.89
N LEU A 118 8.70 -5.06 14.67
CA LEU A 118 7.91 -4.63 13.51
C LEU A 118 8.59 -4.96 12.18
N VAL A 119 9.89 -4.67 12.05
CA VAL A 119 10.68 -4.99 10.84
C VAL A 119 10.65 -6.50 10.55
N ASN A 120 10.85 -7.32 11.58
CA ASN A 120 10.87 -8.78 11.45
C ASN A 120 9.50 -9.40 11.17
N SER A 121 8.42 -8.67 11.48
CA SER A 121 7.06 -9.08 11.15
C SER A 121 6.72 -8.95 9.67
N TYR A 122 7.44 -8.10 8.92
CA TYR A 122 7.24 -7.91 7.49
C TYR A 122 8.03 -8.93 6.66
N SER A 123 7.44 -9.51 5.62
CA SER A 123 8.18 -10.45 4.75
C SER A 123 8.96 -9.75 3.64
N ASN A 124 8.52 -8.58 3.20
CA ASN A 124 9.10 -7.88 2.06
C ASN A 124 10.26 -6.96 2.48
N ASP A 125 11.47 -7.29 2.00
CA ASP A 125 12.72 -6.60 2.36
C ASP A 125 12.77 -5.14 1.88
N PHE A 126 12.07 -4.80 0.80
CA PHE A 126 11.97 -3.42 0.35
C PHE A 126 11.30 -2.53 1.40
N PHE A 127 10.18 -3.00 1.97
CA PHE A 127 9.46 -2.23 2.99
C PHE A 127 10.23 -2.14 4.29
N LYS A 128 10.96 -3.19 4.66
CA LYS A 128 11.90 -3.11 5.78
C LYS A 128 12.91 -1.97 5.56
N ALA A 129 13.51 -1.90 4.38
CA ALA A 129 14.49 -0.87 4.04
C ALA A 129 13.85 0.53 4.02
N GLU A 130 12.66 0.70 3.43
CA GLU A 130 11.95 1.98 3.37
C GLU A 130 11.52 2.46 4.77
N PHE A 131 11.03 1.55 5.62
CA PHE A 131 10.67 1.88 7.00
C PHE A 131 11.89 2.33 7.81
N MET A 132 13.00 1.58 7.73
CA MET A 132 14.25 1.94 8.41
C MET A 132 14.80 3.28 7.92
N LYS A 133 14.82 3.50 6.60
CA LYS A 133 15.25 4.77 5.99
C LYS A 133 14.42 5.95 6.49
N ARG A 134 13.10 5.80 6.65
CA ARG A 134 12.25 6.88 7.19
C ARG A 134 12.53 7.16 8.67
N ILE A 135 12.81 6.14 9.46
CA ILE A 135 13.26 6.31 10.86
C ILE A 135 14.59 7.06 10.89
N ASP A 136 15.58 6.65 10.10
CA ASP A 136 16.90 7.29 10.05
C ASP A 136 16.82 8.76 9.60
N ASN A 137 15.92 9.06 8.65
CA ASN A 137 15.64 10.42 8.21
C ASN A 137 14.98 11.30 9.29
N ILE A 138 14.23 10.72 10.22
CA ILE A 138 13.62 11.45 11.35
C ILE A 138 14.69 11.67 12.43
N ASN A 139 15.46 10.62 12.75
CA ASN A 139 16.56 10.69 13.71
C ASN A 139 17.64 11.70 13.29
N SER A 140 17.99 11.76 12.00
CA SER A 140 18.97 12.73 11.47
C SER A 140 18.51 14.19 11.57
N LYS A 141 17.21 14.43 11.76
CA LYS A 141 16.64 15.76 12.02
C LYS A 141 16.55 16.10 13.51
N GLY A 142 17.18 15.29 14.38
CA GLY A 142 17.18 15.49 15.83
C GLY A 142 15.86 15.10 16.51
N GLN A 143 14.97 14.39 15.82
CA GLN A 143 13.71 13.90 16.38
C GLN A 143 13.84 12.41 16.69
N THR A 144 13.47 11.99 17.90
CA THR A 144 13.35 10.58 18.26
C THR A 144 11.88 10.18 18.31
N LEU A 145 11.56 9.00 17.77
CA LEU A 145 10.19 8.49 17.83
C LEU A 145 9.97 7.71 19.12
N ASP A 146 8.87 8.02 19.80
CA ASP A 146 8.32 7.15 20.83
C ASP A 146 7.64 5.93 20.18
N ILE A 147 7.16 5.01 21.02
CA ILE A 147 6.50 3.78 20.57
C ILE A 147 5.33 4.07 19.62
N ASN A 148 4.51 5.06 19.96
CA ASN A 148 3.36 5.45 19.14
C ASN A 148 3.80 6.00 17.78
N GLY A 149 4.85 6.81 17.75
CA GLY A 149 5.46 7.34 16.54
C GLY A 149 5.99 6.24 15.63
N ILE A 150 6.66 5.22 16.18
CA ILE A 150 7.16 4.06 15.43
C ILE A 150 5.99 3.28 14.81
N VAL A 151 4.96 2.95 15.60
CA VAL A 151 3.77 2.23 15.13
C VAL A 151 3.03 3.02 14.05
N LYS A 152 2.87 4.32 14.24
CA LYS A 152 2.24 5.21 13.25
C LYS A 152 3.05 5.29 11.96
N LEU A 153 4.37 5.38 12.05
CA LEU A 153 5.24 5.39 10.88
C LEU A 153 5.13 4.07 10.11
N PHE A 154 5.11 2.94 10.81
CA PHE A 154 4.93 1.63 10.19
C PHE A 154 3.60 1.57 9.44
N ASN A 155 2.50 1.99 10.07
CA ASN A 155 1.19 2.09 9.43
C ASN A 155 1.24 2.95 8.15
N ASN A 156 1.91 4.11 8.20
CA ASN A 156 2.04 4.99 7.04
C ASN A 156 2.85 4.36 5.91
N VAL A 157 3.92 3.62 6.22
CA VAL A 157 4.72 2.91 5.21
C VAL A 157 3.89 1.82 4.53
N VAL A 158 3.10 1.09 5.31
CA VAL A 158 2.18 0.08 4.77
C VAL A 158 1.08 0.71 3.91
N LEU A 159 0.46 1.80 4.35
CA LEU A 159 -0.54 2.52 3.56
C LEU A 159 0.04 3.09 2.26
N ASP A 160 1.32 3.49 2.28
CA ASP A 160 2.03 3.89 1.07
C ASP A 160 2.29 2.71 0.14
N GLU A 161 2.55 1.49 0.66
CA GLU A 161 2.68 0.26 -0.15
C GLU A 161 1.43 0.02 -0.99
N LEU A 162 0.25 0.12 -0.37
CA LEU A 162 -1.02 -0.21 -1.04
C LEU A 162 -1.28 0.68 -2.26
N LYS A 163 -0.64 1.86 -2.29
CA LYS A 163 -0.72 2.78 -3.41
C LYS A 163 0.34 2.50 -4.48
N ILE A 164 1.36 1.67 -4.22
CA ILE A 164 2.42 1.38 -5.18
C ILE A 164 1.84 0.57 -6.33
N ILE A 165 2.13 1.04 -7.55
CA ILE A 165 1.79 0.33 -8.77
C ILE A 165 2.72 -0.88 -8.93
N LYS A 166 2.12 -2.08 -9.04
CA LYS A 166 2.83 -3.35 -9.25
C LYS A 166 2.67 -3.81 -10.70
N TYR A 167 3.61 -4.58 -11.27
CA TYR A 167 3.34 -5.17 -12.58
C TYR A 167 2.14 -6.11 -12.48
N ASP A 168 1.43 -6.23 -13.59
CA ASP A 168 0.15 -6.93 -13.76
C ASP A 168 -1.02 -6.31 -12.96
N SER A 169 -0.81 -5.15 -12.31
CA SER A 169 -1.92 -4.36 -11.76
C SER A 169 -2.79 -3.79 -12.88
N LEU A 170 -4.07 -3.65 -12.59
CA LEU A 170 -5.01 -2.90 -13.41
C LEU A 170 -4.89 -1.41 -13.07
N ILE A 171 -4.78 -0.59 -14.10
CA ILE A 171 -4.73 0.86 -13.97
C ILE A 171 -5.67 1.54 -14.96
N ALA A 172 -6.03 2.78 -14.65
CA ALA A 172 -6.60 3.74 -15.57
C ALA A 172 -5.70 4.98 -15.64
N LEU A 173 -5.58 5.59 -16.82
CA LEU A 173 -4.78 6.80 -17.03
C LEU A 173 -5.70 7.97 -17.34
N LYS A 174 -5.78 8.92 -16.41
CA LYS A 174 -6.65 10.10 -16.52
C LYS A 174 -5.84 11.30 -17.00
N HIS A 175 -6.21 11.87 -18.14
CA HIS A 175 -5.60 13.11 -18.60
C HIS A 175 -5.96 14.25 -17.64
N VAL A 176 -4.95 14.89 -17.04
CA VAL A 176 -5.14 15.87 -15.94
C VAL A 176 -6.02 17.04 -16.39
N THR A 177 -5.71 17.65 -17.53
CA THR A 177 -6.39 18.86 -17.99
C THR A 177 -7.87 18.64 -18.34
N SER A 178 -8.19 17.51 -19.00
CA SER A 178 -9.57 17.23 -19.45
C SER A 178 -10.41 16.39 -18.48
N GLY A 179 -9.74 15.68 -17.56
CA GLY A 179 -10.35 14.67 -16.69
C GLY A 179 -10.81 13.39 -17.42
N ARG A 180 -10.53 13.24 -18.72
CA ARG A 180 -10.91 12.08 -19.54
C ARG A 180 -9.86 10.97 -19.48
N TYR A 181 -10.28 9.72 -19.62
CA TYR A 181 -9.39 8.57 -19.53
C TYR A 181 -8.85 8.09 -20.89
N LEU A 182 -7.59 7.62 -20.91
CA LEU A 182 -7.01 6.93 -22.06
C LEU A 182 -7.83 5.68 -22.37
N SER A 183 -8.46 5.66 -23.55
CA SER A 183 -9.47 4.64 -23.90
C SER A 183 -9.20 4.03 -25.26
N ARG A 184 -9.52 2.74 -25.40
CA ARG A 184 -9.48 1.98 -26.66
C ARG A 184 -10.88 1.91 -27.26
N GLY A 185 -11.02 2.35 -28.50
CA GLY A 185 -12.26 2.24 -29.27
C GLY A 185 -12.37 0.88 -29.96
N ASP A 186 -13.59 0.38 -30.15
CA ASP A 186 -13.80 -0.85 -30.96
C ASP A 186 -13.84 -0.60 -32.47
N ILE A 187 -13.51 0.62 -32.89
CA ILE A 187 -13.42 1.02 -34.29
C ILE A 187 -11.97 1.19 -34.72
N ASN A 188 -11.70 1.02 -36.01
CA ASN A 188 -10.40 1.26 -36.60
C ASN A 188 -10.31 2.67 -37.16
N TYR A 189 -9.11 3.25 -37.22
CA TYR A 189 -8.88 4.48 -37.98
C TYR A 189 -9.20 4.26 -39.46
N GLN A 190 -9.83 5.26 -40.10
CA GLN A 190 -10.05 5.25 -41.57
C GLN A 190 -8.82 5.75 -42.35
N THR A 191 -7.93 6.48 -41.66
CA THR A 191 -6.67 7.02 -42.17
C THR A 191 -5.49 6.43 -41.38
N GLY A 192 -4.25 6.75 -41.78
CA GLY A 192 -3.08 6.36 -41.01
C GLY A 192 -2.86 4.84 -40.99
N SER A 193 -2.73 4.23 -39.81
CA SER A 193 -2.38 2.82 -39.70
C SER A 193 -3.54 1.84 -39.92
N GLN A 194 -4.78 2.33 -39.88
CA GLN A 194 -6.01 1.53 -39.87
C GLN A 194 -6.13 0.54 -38.69
N ARG A 195 -5.37 0.76 -37.61
CA ARG A 195 -5.48 0.00 -36.35
C ARG A 195 -6.58 0.55 -35.45
N LYS A 196 -6.79 -0.11 -34.30
CA LYS A 196 -7.80 0.29 -33.32
C LYS A 196 -7.53 1.68 -32.77
N VAL A 197 -8.61 2.47 -32.70
CA VAL A 197 -8.58 3.85 -32.23
C VAL A 197 -8.20 3.92 -30.76
N VAL A 198 -7.36 4.90 -30.41
CA VAL A 198 -7.10 5.31 -29.04
C VAL A 198 -7.51 6.77 -28.89
N PHE A 199 -8.30 7.08 -27.87
CA PHE A 199 -8.93 8.38 -27.71
C PHE A 199 -9.10 8.73 -26.23
N ALA A 200 -9.36 10.01 -25.95
CA ALA A 200 -9.69 10.44 -24.59
C ALA A 200 -11.19 10.22 -24.37
N GLY A 201 -11.51 9.19 -23.59
CA GLY A 201 -12.86 8.71 -23.36
C GLY A 201 -13.63 9.52 -22.32
N GLU A 202 -14.45 8.84 -21.55
CA GLU A 202 -15.31 9.46 -20.54
C GLU A 202 -14.54 10.07 -19.37
N LYS A 203 -15.23 10.87 -18.55
CA LYS A 203 -14.66 11.47 -17.31
C LYS A 203 -14.67 10.52 -16.10
N PHE A 204 -15.18 9.31 -16.30
CA PHE A 204 -15.10 8.18 -15.39
C PHE A 204 -14.49 7.01 -16.16
N TYR A 205 -13.66 6.20 -15.51
CA TYR A 205 -13.12 5.02 -16.16
C TYR A 205 -14.23 3.99 -16.37
N ASN A 206 -14.20 3.32 -17.52
CA ASN A 206 -15.05 2.20 -17.87
C ASN A 206 -14.18 1.10 -18.51
N SER A 207 -14.79 0.03 -19.00
CA SER A 207 -14.07 -1.10 -19.59
C SER A 207 -13.07 -0.73 -20.67
N SER A 208 -13.37 0.28 -21.50
CA SER A 208 -12.50 0.74 -22.60
C SER A 208 -11.21 1.42 -22.12
N SER A 209 -11.13 1.77 -20.84
CA SER A 209 -10.07 2.61 -20.26
C SER A 209 -9.21 1.91 -19.23
N ILE A 210 -9.36 0.58 -19.10
CA ILE A 210 -8.65 -0.22 -18.11
C ILE A 210 -7.50 -0.98 -18.80
N TRP A 211 -6.32 -0.88 -18.20
CA TRP A 211 -5.07 -1.39 -18.76
C TRP A 211 -4.28 -2.20 -17.74
N TYR A 212 -3.67 -3.30 -18.17
CA TYR A 212 -2.63 -3.99 -17.43
C TYR A 212 -1.27 -3.35 -17.69
N LEU A 213 -0.47 -3.22 -16.63
CA LEU A 213 0.96 -2.90 -16.73
C LEU A 213 1.77 -4.19 -16.83
N THR A 214 2.00 -4.67 -18.05
CA THR A 214 2.75 -5.92 -18.27
C THR A 214 4.25 -5.66 -18.30
N LYS A 215 5.01 -6.43 -17.54
CA LYS A 215 6.48 -6.30 -17.50
C LYS A 215 7.11 -6.66 -18.85
N VAL A 216 8.06 -5.85 -19.32
CA VAL A 216 8.93 -6.26 -20.45
C VAL A 216 9.87 -7.36 -19.94
N LYS A 217 9.93 -8.50 -20.63
CA LYS A 217 10.89 -9.57 -20.30
C LYS A 217 12.32 -9.00 -20.41
N SER A 218 12.99 -8.78 -19.28
CA SER A 218 14.40 -8.42 -19.23
C SER A 218 15.17 -9.47 -18.42
N ASP A 219 16.42 -9.73 -18.82
CA ASP A 219 17.26 -10.82 -18.31
C ASP A 219 17.85 -10.57 -16.90
N HIS A 220 17.45 -9.51 -16.18
CA HIS A 220 18.09 -9.15 -14.92
C HIS A 220 17.10 -8.91 -13.77
N LEU A 221 17.01 -9.94 -12.91
CA LEU A 221 17.23 -9.90 -11.45
C LEU A 221 16.37 -9.02 -10.52
N ASN A 222 15.26 -8.41 -10.94
CA ASN A 222 14.38 -7.78 -9.96
C ASN A 222 13.28 -8.73 -9.47
N LYS A 223 13.56 -9.37 -8.31
CA LYS A 223 12.64 -10.16 -7.46
C LYS A 223 11.43 -9.38 -6.93
N GLN A 224 11.31 -8.08 -7.25
CA GLN A 224 10.27 -7.21 -6.75
C GLN A 224 9.26 -6.87 -7.86
N ASN A 225 7.98 -7.11 -7.58
CA ASN A 225 6.87 -6.84 -8.48
C ASN A 225 6.39 -5.37 -8.35
N MET A 226 7.29 -4.39 -8.48
CA MET A 226 6.98 -2.96 -8.36
C MET A 226 7.40 -2.22 -9.62
N VAL A 227 6.64 -1.21 -10.02
CA VAL A 227 6.96 -0.36 -11.18
C VAL A 227 7.77 0.85 -10.71
N PHE A 228 8.98 0.99 -11.23
CA PHE A 228 9.83 2.15 -10.99
C PHE A 228 9.62 3.20 -12.09
N TYR A 229 9.91 4.46 -11.77
CA TYR A 229 9.94 5.49 -12.81
C TYR A 229 11.00 5.16 -13.87
N ASN A 230 10.65 5.36 -15.13
CA ASN A 230 11.43 4.97 -16.31
C ASN A 230 11.63 3.45 -16.49
N ASP A 231 10.95 2.61 -15.70
CA ASP A 231 10.83 1.20 -16.06
C ASP A 231 10.07 1.06 -17.38
N LYS A 232 10.49 0.07 -18.15
CA LYS A 232 9.84 -0.30 -19.40
C LYS A 232 8.74 -1.31 -19.15
N PHE A 233 7.55 -0.99 -19.60
CA PHE A 233 6.38 -1.86 -19.51
C PHE A 233 5.54 -1.79 -20.79
N TYR A 234 4.68 -2.79 -20.99
CA TYR A 234 3.64 -2.74 -22.00
C TYR A 234 2.31 -2.37 -21.34
N LEU A 235 1.55 -1.49 -21.99
CA LEU A 235 0.21 -1.14 -21.57
C LEU A 235 -0.79 -1.97 -22.38
N LYS A 236 -1.43 -2.95 -21.73
CA LYS A 236 -2.28 -3.95 -22.38
C LYS A 236 -3.73 -3.72 -22.01
N HIS A 237 -4.59 -3.48 -22.99
CA HIS A 237 -6.01 -3.26 -22.76
C HIS A 237 -6.66 -4.51 -22.13
N LYS A 238 -7.44 -4.33 -21.06
CA LYS A 238 -7.96 -5.43 -20.23
C LYS A 238 -8.84 -6.41 -21.02
N GLU A 239 -9.78 -5.91 -21.80
CA GLU A 239 -10.78 -6.78 -22.47
C GLU A 239 -10.25 -7.40 -23.77
N SER A 240 -9.58 -6.60 -24.60
CA SER A 240 -9.14 -7.07 -25.93
C SER A 240 -7.76 -7.73 -25.92
N ASN A 241 -7.00 -7.60 -24.83
CA ASN A 241 -5.61 -8.01 -24.74
C ASN A 241 -4.65 -7.31 -25.74
N GLU A 242 -5.11 -6.28 -26.44
CA GLU A 242 -4.32 -5.50 -27.38
C GLU A 242 -3.36 -4.56 -26.63
N LEU A 243 -2.22 -4.29 -27.24
CA LEU A 243 -1.22 -3.38 -26.70
C LEU A 243 -1.42 -1.98 -27.25
N PHE A 244 -1.32 -0.99 -26.37
CA PHE A 244 -1.15 0.40 -26.75
C PHE A 244 0.23 0.63 -27.39
N GLY A 245 0.28 1.55 -28.35
CA GLY A 245 1.52 2.07 -28.89
C GLY A 245 1.36 3.41 -29.61
N ILE A 246 2.48 4.05 -29.89
CA ILE A 246 2.58 5.32 -30.60
C ILE A 246 3.35 5.11 -31.91
N SER A 247 2.73 5.47 -33.04
CA SER A 247 3.32 5.24 -34.34
C SER A 247 4.42 6.24 -34.66
N GLY A 248 5.63 5.74 -34.92
CA GLY A 248 6.71 6.57 -35.47
C GLY A 248 6.54 6.94 -36.95
N LYS A 249 5.54 6.39 -37.65
CA LYS A 249 5.34 6.52 -39.10
C LYS A 249 3.99 7.14 -39.46
N TYR A 250 2.92 6.67 -38.84
CA TYR A 250 1.55 7.06 -39.18
C TYR A 250 1.15 8.32 -38.42
N LYS A 251 0.36 9.16 -39.10
CA LYS A 251 -0.06 10.45 -38.60
C LYS A 251 -1.46 10.39 -38.02
N SER A 252 -1.67 11.12 -36.93
CA SER A 252 -2.97 11.21 -36.26
C SER A 252 -4.02 11.90 -37.16
N PRO A 253 -5.32 11.60 -36.99
CA PRO A 253 -6.35 11.99 -37.96
C PRO A 253 -6.55 13.49 -38.17
N LYS A 254 -6.21 14.35 -37.20
CA LYS A 254 -6.47 15.80 -37.30
C LYS A 254 -5.24 16.66 -37.12
N SER A 255 -4.45 16.43 -36.08
CA SER A 255 -3.28 17.26 -35.82
C SER A 255 -2.04 16.87 -36.64
N GLY A 256 -2.04 15.71 -37.30
CA GLY A 256 -0.91 15.24 -38.12
C GLY A 256 0.34 14.88 -37.30
N GLN A 257 0.17 14.70 -35.98
CA GLN A 257 1.20 14.25 -35.05
C GLN A 257 1.30 12.71 -35.09
N SER A 258 2.03 12.09 -34.17
CA SER A 258 2.16 10.62 -34.18
C SER A 258 0.85 9.97 -33.75
N GLU A 259 0.35 9.00 -34.52
CA GLU A 259 -0.90 8.29 -34.22
C GLU A 259 -0.74 7.37 -33.00
N ALA A 260 -1.59 7.51 -31.99
CA ALA A 260 -1.74 6.53 -30.90
C ALA A 260 -2.73 5.44 -31.31
N PHE A 261 -2.38 4.17 -31.09
CA PHE A 261 -3.17 3.03 -31.56
C PHE A 261 -3.15 1.85 -30.57
N CYS A 262 -4.08 0.92 -30.77
CA CYS A 262 -4.03 -0.41 -30.16
C CYS A 262 -3.86 -1.50 -31.24
N ASN A 263 -3.07 -2.54 -30.94
CA ASN A 263 -2.89 -3.68 -31.84
C ASN A 263 -2.68 -5.00 -31.07
N SER A 264 -3.02 -6.13 -31.69
CA SER A 264 -2.81 -7.47 -31.12
C SER A 264 -1.34 -7.93 -31.16
N GLU A 265 -0.51 -7.33 -32.01
CA GLU A 265 0.91 -7.70 -32.15
C GLU A 265 1.81 -6.98 -31.14
N ILE A 266 2.72 -7.74 -30.53
CA ILE A 266 3.77 -7.22 -29.66
C ILE A 266 4.91 -6.69 -30.53
N TYR A 267 5.00 -5.37 -30.67
CA TYR A 267 6.23 -4.75 -31.17
C TYR A 267 7.17 -4.57 -29.97
N VAL A 268 8.38 -5.14 -30.05
CA VAL A 268 9.45 -5.05 -29.03
C VAL A 268 9.73 -3.60 -28.59
N ASN A 269 9.37 -2.64 -29.44
CA ASN A 269 9.59 -1.22 -29.24
C ASN A 269 8.37 -0.44 -28.71
N SER A 270 7.22 -1.08 -28.45
CA SER A 270 6.04 -0.45 -27.83
C SER A 270 6.10 -0.38 -26.29
N ALA A 271 7.32 -0.42 -25.76
CA ALA A 271 7.55 -0.28 -24.34
C ALA A 271 7.35 1.19 -23.93
N CYS A 272 6.38 1.39 -23.04
CA CYS A 272 6.10 2.65 -22.39
C CYS A 272 7.00 2.84 -21.16
N GLU A 273 7.22 4.09 -20.80
CA GLU A 273 7.90 4.52 -19.58
C GLU A 273 7.09 5.63 -18.90
N PHE A 274 6.89 5.52 -17.58
CA PHE A 274 6.38 6.62 -16.77
C PHE A 274 7.52 7.53 -16.35
N VAL A 275 7.42 8.82 -16.68
CA VAL A 275 8.38 9.84 -16.29
C VAL A 275 7.85 10.59 -15.07
N ASN A 276 8.67 10.63 -14.02
CA ASN A 276 8.36 11.38 -12.82
C ASN A 276 8.44 12.89 -13.11
N LEU A 277 7.35 13.61 -12.86
CA LEU A 277 7.31 15.07 -12.94
C LEU A 277 7.76 15.75 -11.64
N ASN A 278 7.60 15.05 -10.51
CA ASN A 278 7.91 15.55 -9.20
C ASN A 278 9.30 15.07 -8.80
N ASN A 279 10.28 15.97 -8.68
CA ASN A 279 11.65 15.69 -8.23
C ASN A 279 11.76 15.19 -6.77
N ASN A 280 10.69 14.63 -6.22
CA ASN A 280 10.72 13.90 -4.98
C ASN A 280 11.54 12.62 -5.21
N ASN A 281 12.42 12.28 -4.27
CA ASN A 281 13.28 11.09 -4.29
C ASN A 281 12.51 9.73 -4.27
N ALA A 282 11.25 9.72 -4.68
CA ALA A 282 10.43 8.53 -4.87
C ALA A 282 10.89 7.80 -6.12
N LEU A 283 11.31 6.55 -5.94
CA LEU A 283 11.80 5.70 -7.02
C LEU A 283 10.67 4.95 -7.74
N TYR A 284 9.54 4.78 -7.08
CA TYR A 284 8.43 3.92 -7.49
C TYR A 284 7.17 4.72 -7.79
N VAL A 285 6.39 4.19 -8.73
CA VAL A 285 5.14 4.78 -9.19
C VAL A 285 4.02 4.45 -8.20
N LYS A 286 3.23 5.46 -7.82
CA LYS A 286 2.06 5.31 -6.95
C LYS A 286 0.78 5.71 -7.69
N SER A 287 -0.34 5.17 -7.21
CA SER A 287 -1.64 5.69 -7.56
C SER A 287 -1.76 7.14 -7.12
N LYS A 288 -2.39 7.95 -7.99
CA LYS A 288 -2.52 9.40 -7.95
C LYS A 288 -1.24 10.18 -8.27
N ASP A 289 -0.16 9.51 -8.66
CA ASP A 289 0.99 10.20 -9.23
C ASP A 289 0.61 10.82 -10.59
N ILE A 290 1.09 12.03 -10.82
CA ILE A 290 1.01 12.72 -12.11
C ILE A 290 2.32 12.47 -12.85
N VAL A 291 2.21 11.91 -14.05
CA VAL A 291 3.35 11.48 -14.87
C VAL A 291 3.20 11.95 -16.30
N ASN A 292 4.30 11.96 -17.05
CA ASN A 292 4.20 11.82 -18.50
C ASN A 292 4.37 10.35 -18.88
N LEU A 293 3.63 9.91 -19.89
CA LEU A 293 3.85 8.63 -20.54
C LEU A 293 4.64 8.86 -21.83
N LYS A 294 5.71 8.10 -22.03
CA LYS A 294 6.49 8.15 -23.28
C LYS A 294 6.78 6.77 -23.84
N GLU A 295 6.98 6.72 -25.16
CA GLU A 295 7.46 5.55 -25.90
C GLU A 295 8.70 5.95 -26.71
N LYS A 296 9.66 5.04 -26.87
CA LYS A 296 10.82 5.28 -27.75
C LYS A 296 10.42 4.99 -29.20
N GLN A 297 10.64 5.96 -30.09
CA GLN A 297 10.32 5.79 -31.51
C GLN A 297 11.13 4.65 -32.16
N ILE A 298 10.48 3.86 -33.03
CA ILE A 298 11.10 2.70 -33.70
C ILE A 298 12.23 3.11 -34.67
N TYR A 299 11.96 4.08 -35.54
CA TYR A 299 12.88 4.46 -36.63
C TYR A 299 13.67 5.74 -36.30
N GLY A 300 13.86 6.04 -35.02
CA GLY A 300 14.55 7.24 -34.55
C GLY A 300 15.06 7.13 -33.12
N ASN A 301 15.86 8.11 -32.70
CA ASN A 301 16.36 8.22 -31.32
C ASN A 301 15.53 9.20 -30.47
N LYS A 302 14.27 9.44 -30.85
CA LYS A 302 13.37 10.37 -30.16
C LYS A 302 12.39 9.62 -29.26
N TYR A 303 12.02 10.27 -28.17
CA TYR A 303 10.89 9.85 -27.34
C TYR A 303 9.64 10.59 -27.79
N LEU A 304 8.53 9.86 -27.88
CA LEU A 304 7.22 10.41 -28.14
C LEU A 304 6.43 10.41 -26.84
N PHE A 305 5.98 11.60 -26.44
CA PHE A 305 5.17 11.80 -25.25
C PHE A 305 3.69 11.76 -25.61
N LEU A 306 2.91 11.09 -24.76
CA LEU A 306 1.47 10.98 -24.92
C LEU A 306 0.78 12.29 -24.54
N ARG A 307 0.01 12.85 -25.48
CA ARG A 307 -0.74 14.09 -25.31
C ARG A 307 -2.21 13.88 -25.63
N SER A 308 -3.07 14.55 -24.87
CA SER A 308 -4.45 14.79 -25.27
C SER A 308 -4.75 16.28 -25.33
N HIS A 309 -5.78 16.66 -26.08
CA HIS A 309 -6.12 18.05 -26.37
C HIS A 309 -7.57 18.15 -26.82
N ASN A 310 -8.11 19.37 -26.94
CA ASN A 310 -9.52 19.62 -27.27
C ASN A 310 -9.84 19.45 -28.78
N ILE A 311 -9.00 18.76 -29.55
CA ILE A 311 -9.27 18.49 -30.96
C ILE A 311 -10.01 17.16 -31.06
N THR A 312 -11.06 17.13 -31.87
CA THR A 312 -11.85 15.92 -32.10
C THR A 312 -11.82 15.49 -33.57
N PHE A 313 -12.05 14.21 -33.80
CA PHE A 313 -12.24 13.62 -35.12
C PHE A 313 -13.45 12.69 -35.12
N THR A 314 -14.02 12.46 -36.30
CA THR A 314 -15.25 11.67 -36.47
C THR A 314 -14.94 10.41 -37.26
N ILE A 315 -15.48 9.26 -36.82
CA ILE A 315 -15.48 8.01 -37.59
C ILE A 315 -16.89 7.43 -37.45
N ASN A 316 -17.54 7.12 -38.57
CA ASN A 316 -18.90 6.55 -38.61
C ASN A 316 -19.90 7.32 -37.72
N ASP A 317 -19.91 8.65 -37.84
CA ASP A 317 -20.74 9.59 -37.06
C ASP A 317 -20.48 9.64 -35.53
N GLU A 318 -19.50 8.89 -35.03
CA GLU A 318 -19.02 8.97 -33.65
C GLU A 318 -17.85 9.96 -33.52
N ASN A 319 -17.87 10.80 -32.48
CA ASN A 319 -16.84 11.80 -32.21
C ASN A 319 -15.86 11.34 -31.14
N PHE A 320 -14.57 11.42 -31.45
CA PHE A 320 -13.47 11.02 -30.58
C PHE A 320 -12.56 12.20 -30.28
N GLN A 321 -12.15 12.36 -29.02
CA GLN A 321 -11.11 13.34 -28.66
C GLN A 321 -9.73 12.75 -28.96
N GLU A 322 -8.94 13.47 -29.75
CA GLU A 322 -7.66 13.02 -30.27
C GLU A 322 -6.64 12.78 -29.13
N ILE A 323 -5.92 11.67 -29.25
CA ILE A 323 -4.73 11.34 -28.48
C ILE A 323 -3.59 11.13 -29.47
N ILE A 324 -2.44 11.72 -29.15
CA ILE A 324 -1.28 11.73 -30.05
C ILE A 324 0.00 11.45 -29.30
N GLY A 325 1.03 11.06 -30.05
CA GLY A 325 2.42 11.16 -29.63
C GLY A 325 3.13 12.37 -30.27
N HIS A 326 3.95 13.07 -29.51
CA HIS A 326 4.76 14.18 -30.03
C HIS A 326 6.16 14.21 -29.42
N SER A 327 7.09 14.90 -30.08
CA SER A 327 8.43 15.22 -29.55
C SER A 327 8.60 16.71 -29.23
N ASP A 328 7.51 17.48 -29.29
CA ASP A 328 7.49 18.92 -29.01
C ASP A 328 7.62 19.22 -27.50
N ARG A 329 7.69 20.51 -27.14
CA ARG A 329 7.75 20.97 -25.75
C ARG A 329 6.63 20.34 -24.90
N ILE A 330 7.01 19.80 -23.74
CA ILE A 330 6.12 19.19 -22.76
C ILE A 330 5.40 20.30 -21.95
N GLY A 331 4.11 20.11 -21.66
CA GLY A 331 3.28 20.97 -20.84
C GLY A 331 2.08 20.24 -20.24
N GLY A 332 1.11 20.98 -19.67
CA GLY A 332 0.00 20.40 -18.91
C GLY A 332 -0.95 19.47 -19.68
N ASN A 333 -0.90 19.48 -21.02
CA ASN A 333 -1.66 18.55 -21.87
C ASN A 333 -1.01 17.16 -22.01
N ASP A 334 0.16 16.97 -21.39
CA ASP A 334 0.95 15.73 -21.42
C ASP A 334 0.90 15.00 -20.08
N GLU A 335 0.17 15.56 -19.11
CA GLU A 335 0.10 15.09 -17.74
C GLU A 335 -1.03 14.08 -17.58
N TRP A 336 -0.68 12.90 -17.05
CA TRP A 336 -1.59 11.79 -16.81
C TRP A 336 -1.54 11.40 -15.33
N CYS A 337 -2.69 11.31 -14.70
CA CYS A 337 -2.84 10.78 -13.34
C CYS A 337 -3.08 9.26 -13.42
N ILE A 338 -2.26 8.49 -12.71
CA ILE A 338 -2.37 7.03 -12.66
C ILE A 338 -3.36 6.64 -11.56
N GLU A 339 -4.38 5.85 -11.89
CA GLU A 339 -5.35 5.35 -10.91
C GLU A 339 -5.30 3.83 -10.86
N LEU A 340 -5.09 3.26 -9.67
CA LEU A 340 -5.22 1.81 -9.47
C LEU A 340 -6.71 1.44 -9.61
N VAL A 341 -6.99 0.32 -10.27
CA VAL A 341 -8.34 -0.21 -10.43
C VAL A 341 -8.42 -1.52 -9.66
N ASP A 342 -9.38 -1.61 -8.74
CA ASP A 342 -9.62 -2.78 -7.89
C ASP A 342 -10.27 -3.96 -8.63
#